data_AF-A0A965P692-F1
#
_entry.id   AF-A0A965P692-F1
#
_cell.length_a   1.000
_cell.length_b   1.000
_cell.length_c   1.000
_cell.angle_alpha   90.00
_cell.angle_beta   90.00
_cell.angle_gamma   90.00
#
_symmetry.space_group_name_H-M   'P 1'
#
loop_
_entity.id
_entity.type
_entity.pdbx_description
1 polymer ?
#
loop_
_entity_poly.entity_id
_entity_poly.type
_entity_poly.pdbx_seq_one_letter_code
_entity_poly.pdbx_strand_id
1 'polypeptide(L)'
;AAACAPVVGLHGFQVVDVKPSDIVAGTDTKETVLARLGTPSTTSTFEPEHVWYYISQTSERYTYNRPQISQRSVTEITFDKDDSKVSAVRTLGLEDGQKIAMERRETPTRGRALTVMEQLLGNVARGQLPRTDEDVPGQRRPD
;
A
#
# COMPACT_ATOMS: atom_id res chain seq x y z
N ALA A 1 -29.98 -27.14 6.91
CA ALA A 1 -28.72 -26.60 6.37
C ALA A 1 -28.35 -25.37 7.20
N ALA A 2 -27.22 -25.41 7.92
CA ALA A 2 -26.67 -24.23 8.60
C ALA A 2 -25.67 -23.59 7.64
N ALA A 3 -26.00 -22.41 7.10
CA ALA A 3 -25.13 -21.70 6.17
C ALA A 3 -24.19 -20.78 6.97
N CYS A 4 -22.88 -20.96 6.81
CA CYS A 4 -21.90 -20.02 7.34
C CYS A 4 -22.01 -18.69 6.61
N ALA A 5 -22.36 -17.62 7.33
CA ALA A 5 -22.23 -16.25 6.83
C ALA A 5 -20.80 -15.72 7.08
N PRO A 6 -20.23 -14.92 6.18
CA PRO A 6 -18.94 -14.27 6.42
C PRO A 6 -19.06 -13.21 7.52
N VAL A 7 -17.95 -12.96 8.21
CA VAL A 7 -17.78 -11.73 8.98
C VAL A 7 -17.42 -10.62 7.98
N VAL A 8 -18.25 -9.59 7.91
CA VAL A 8 -18.07 -8.43 7.02
C VAL A 8 -17.37 -7.31 7.79
N GLY A 9 -16.28 -6.79 7.24
CA GLY A 9 -15.58 -5.61 7.76
C GLY A 9 -15.62 -4.47 6.76
N LEU A 10 -16.13 -3.31 7.17
CA LEU A 10 -16.16 -2.08 6.38
C LEU A 10 -15.04 -1.15 6.84
N HIS A 11 -14.29 -0.58 5.89
CA HIS A 11 -13.17 0.32 6.14
C HIS A 11 -13.22 1.54 5.22
N GLY A 12 -12.68 2.66 5.69
CA GLY A 12 -12.57 3.90 4.93
C GLY A 12 -13.82 4.77 5.00
N PHE A 13 -14.04 5.60 3.97
CA PHE A 13 -15.17 6.50 3.85
C PHE A 13 -16.50 5.74 3.90
N GLN A 14 -17.38 6.15 4.82
CA GLN A 14 -18.72 5.59 4.95
C GLN A 14 -19.71 6.50 4.24
N VAL A 15 -20.42 5.96 3.26
CA VAL A 15 -21.50 6.67 2.59
C VAL A 15 -22.70 6.67 3.52
N VAL A 16 -23.02 7.83 4.09
CA VAL A 16 -24.25 8.02 4.87
C VAL A 16 -25.32 8.64 3.97
N ASP A 17 -25.06 9.87 3.51
CA ASP A 17 -26.04 10.64 2.72
C ASP A 17 -25.53 11.04 1.32
N VAL A 18 -24.24 11.35 1.18
CA VAL A 18 -23.64 11.83 -0.07
C VAL A 18 -22.50 10.90 -0.48
N LYS A 19 -22.50 10.43 -1.73
CA LYS A 19 -21.39 9.65 -2.27
C LYS A 19 -20.33 10.58 -2.85
N PRO A 20 -19.04 10.23 -2.76
CA PRO A 20 -17.99 10.97 -3.44
C PRO A 20 -18.19 11.07 -4.96
N SER A 21 -18.86 10.08 -5.57
CA SER A 21 -19.22 10.09 -6.99
C SER A 21 -20.26 11.15 -7.36
N ASP A 22 -20.96 11.72 -6.37
CA ASP A 22 -22.02 12.72 -6.58
C ASP A 22 -21.46 14.16 -6.62
N ILE A 23 -20.13 14.30 -6.56
CA ILE A 23 -19.43 15.56 -6.76
C ILE A 23 -19.40 15.90 -8.26
N VAL A 24 -19.68 17.16 -8.58
CA VAL A 24 -19.87 17.65 -9.93
C VAL A 24 -18.73 18.56 -10.34
N ALA A 25 -17.98 18.14 -11.36
CA ALA A 25 -16.92 18.94 -11.97
C ALA A 25 -17.45 20.27 -12.54
N GLY A 26 -16.64 21.33 -12.44
CA GLY A 26 -16.96 22.69 -12.84
C GLY A 26 -17.92 23.44 -11.91
N THR A 27 -18.58 22.74 -10.97
CA THR A 27 -19.56 23.32 -10.04
C THR A 27 -19.08 23.29 -8.60
N ASP A 28 -18.71 22.12 -8.09
CA ASP A 28 -18.22 21.98 -6.72
C ASP A 28 -16.80 22.57 -6.58
N THR A 29 -16.50 23.13 -5.41
CA THR A 29 -15.16 23.59 -4.97
C THR A 29 -14.61 22.72 -3.85
N LYS A 30 -13.32 22.85 -3.54
CA LYS A 30 -12.71 22.23 -2.35
C LYS A 30 -13.54 22.42 -1.07
N GLU A 31 -14.03 23.63 -0.83
CA GLU A 31 -14.82 23.97 0.35
C GLU A 31 -16.14 23.20 0.37
N THR A 32 -16.85 23.15 -0.76
CA THR A 32 -18.11 22.40 -0.86
C THR A 32 -17.90 20.89 -0.73
N VAL A 33 -16.79 20.36 -1.27
CA VAL A 33 -16.42 18.94 -1.12
C VAL A 33 -16.13 18.63 0.35
N LEU A 34 -15.35 19.47 1.04
CA LEU A 34 -15.11 19.32 2.47
C LEU A 34 -16.39 19.42 3.30
N ALA A 35 -17.30 20.33 2.94
CA ALA A 35 -18.57 20.48 3.65
C ALA A 35 -19.49 19.26 3.48
N ARG A 36 -19.50 18.64 2.29
CA ARG A 36 -20.37 17.49 1.96
C ARG A 36 -19.79 16.15 2.38
N LEU A 37 -18.48 15.95 2.22
CA LEU A 37 -17.80 14.66 2.41
C LEU A 37 -16.83 14.65 3.60
N GLY A 38 -16.52 15.80 4.19
CA GLY A 38 -15.47 15.91 5.19
C GLY A 38 -14.07 15.72 4.60
N THR A 39 -13.08 15.48 5.47
CA THR A 39 -11.69 15.27 5.05
C THR A 39 -11.54 14.02 4.20
N PRO A 40 -10.70 14.05 3.15
CA PRO A 40 -10.47 12.87 2.32
C PRO A 40 -9.80 11.75 3.12
N SER A 41 -9.91 10.52 2.62
CA SER A 41 -9.21 9.37 3.21
C SER A 41 -7.70 9.51 3.08
N THR A 42 -7.23 10.06 1.96
CA THR A 42 -5.84 10.42 1.72
C THR A 42 -5.73 11.41 0.56
N THR A 43 -4.58 12.04 0.40
CA THR A 43 -4.26 12.96 -0.70
C THR A 43 -3.17 12.36 -1.59
N SER A 44 -3.04 12.85 -2.82
CA SER A 44 -2.01 12.39 -3.74
C SER A 44 -0.60 12.60 -3.22
N THR A 45 0.25 11.61 -3.45
CA THR A 45 1.69 11.69 -3.15
C THR A 45 2.40 12.73 -4.01
N PHE A 46 1.92 12.99 -5.23
CA PHE A 46 2.55 13.90 -6.17
C PHE A 46 1.90 15.28 -6.20
N GLU A 47 0.58 15.35 -6.03
CA GLU A 47 -0.20 16.59 -6.07
C GLU A 47 -1.15 16.67 -4.87
N PRO A 48 -0.62 16.70 -3.63
CA PRO A 48 -1.42 16.57 -2.40
C PRO A 48 -2.47 17.68 -2.23
N GLU A 49 -2.21 18.86 -2.79
CA GLU A 49 -3.11 20.00 -2.73
C GLU A 49 -4.24 19.93 -3.76
N HIS A 50 -4.10 19.14 -4.83
CA HIS A 50 -5.03 19.15 -5.97
C HIS A 50 -5.74 17.83 -6.21
N VAL A 51 -5.30 16.72 -5.60
CA VAL A 51 -5.93 15.42 -5.82
C VAL A 51 -6.22 14.76 -4.48
N TRP A 52 -7.51 14.52 -4.24
CA TRP A 52 -8.02 13.88 -3.04
C TRP A 52 -8.65 12.53 -3.36
N TYR A 53 -8.49 11.59 -2.43
CA TYR A 53 -9.03 10.25 -2.54
C TYR A 53 -10.01 9.96 -1.39
N TYR A 54 -11.21 9.54 -1.76
CA TYR A 54 -12.19 8.95 -0.85
C TYR A 54 -12.26 7.45 -1.14
N ILE A 55 -11.85 6.64 -0.16
CA ILE A 55 -11.66 5.20 -0.34
C ILE A 55 -12.61 4.47 0.58
N SER A 56 -13.41 3.55 0.04
CA SER A 56 -14.21 2.61 0.81
C SER A 56 -13.88 1.17 0.41
N GLN A 57 -13.85 0.28 1.40
CA GLN A 57 -13.51 -1.12 1.19
C GLN A 57 -14.35 -2.02 2.08
N THR A 58 -14.90 -3.07 1.47
CA THR A 58 -15.57 -4.18 2.15
C THR A 58 -14.69 -5.41 2.08
N SER A 59 -14.45 -5.99 3.25
CA SER A 59 -13.74 -7.25 3.39
C SER A 59 -14.65 -8.32 3.95
N GLU A 60 -14.49 -9.54 3.45
CA GLU A 60 -15.23 -10.71 3.91
C GLU A 60 -14.26 -11.76 4.44
N ARG A 61 -14.57 -12.29 5.61
CA ARG A 61 -13.82 -13.39 6.22
C ARG A 61 -14.73 -14.56 6.54
N TYR A 62 -14.43 -15.70 5.92
CA TYR A 62 -15.05 -16.98 6.25
C TYR A 62 -14.18 -17.73 7.24
N THR A 63 -14.78 -18.16 8.36
CA THR A 63 -14.12 -19.01 9.38
C THR A 63 -12.73 -18.48 9.78
N TYR A 64 -11.71 -19.33 9.80
CA TYR A 64 -10.31 -19.03 10.09
C TYR A 64 -9.50 -18.51 8.88
N ASN A 65 -10.10 -18.35 7.70
CA ASN A 65 -9.38 -17.87 6.52
C ASN A 65 -8.96 -16.40 6.69
N ARG A 66 -7.97 -15.97 5.88
CA ARG A 66 -7.61 -14.55 5.80
C ARG A 66 -8.76 -13.75 5.18
N PRO A 67 -9.06 -12.54 5.67
CA PRO A 67 -10.00 -11.64 5.02
C PRO A 67 -9.62 -11.41 3.56
N GLN A 68 -10.61 -11.42 2.67
CA GLN A 68 -10.46 -11.04 1.28
C GLN A 68 -11.26 -9.77 1.03
N ILE A 69 -10.75 -8.89 0.18
CA ILE A 69 -11.49 -7.69 -0.23
C ILE A 69 -12.54 -8.14 -1.24
N SER A 70 -13.82 -8.01 -0.90
CA SER A 70 -14.93 -8.35 -1.79
C SER A 70 -15.36 -7.15 -2.64
N GLN A 71 -15.23 -5.93 -2.12
CA GLN A 71 -15.55 -4.71 -2.84
C GLN A 71 -14.60 -3.57 -2.43
N ARG A 72 -14.24 -2.73 -3.41
CA ARG A 72 -13.48 -1.50 -3.19
C ARG A 72 -13.99 -0.43 -4.13
N SER A 73 -14.10 0.80 -3.62
CA SER A 73 -14.40 1.99 -4.41
C SER A 73 -13.43 3.09 -4.01
N VAL A 74 -12.66 3.57 -4.97
CA VAL A 74 -11.73 4.69 -4.82
C VAL A 74 -12.24 5.81 -5.69
N THR A 75 -12.74 6.90 -5.09
CA THR A 75 -13.10 8.10 -5.85
C THR A 75 -11.99 9.13 -5.72
N GLU A 76 -11.40 9.44 -6.87
CA GLU A 76 -10.45 10.52 -7.07
C GLU A 76 -11.21 11.80 -7.45
N ILE A 77 -10.96 12.87 -6.71
CA ILE A 77 -11.46 14.20 -7.00
C ILE A 77 -10.25 15.08 -7.29
N THR A 78 -10.18 15.59 -8.52
CA THR A 78 -9.13 16.50 -8.96
C THR A 78 -9.66 17.92 -8.91
N PHE A 79 -8.85 18.83 -8.38
CA PHE A 79 -9.13 20.25 -8.31
C PHE A 79 -8.24 21.00 -9.30
N ASP A 80 -8.80 22.05 -9.88
CA ASP A 80 -8.04 23.02 -10.65
C ASP A 80 -7.02 23.73 -9.75
N LYS A 81 -5.90 24.14 -10.36
CA LYS A 81 -4.80 24.79 -9.65
C LYS A 81 -5.09 26.25 -9.35
N ASP A 82 -5.89 26.90 -10.18
CA ASP A 82 -6.10 28.35 -10.14
C ASP A 82 -7.29 28.75 -9.26
N ASP A 83 -8.42 28.03 -9.37
CA ASP A 83 -9.68 28.42 -8.71
C ASP A 83 -10.21 27.42 -7.67
N SER A 84 -9.47 26.33 -7.42
CA SER A 84 -9.86 25.26 -6.47
C SER A 84 -11.21 24.61 -6.76
N LYS A 85 -11.76 24.75 -7.98
CA LYS A 85 -12.94 24.00 -8.41
C LYS A 85 -12.57 22.57 -8.74
N VAL A 86 -13.54 21.68 -8.62
CA VAL A 86 -13.41 20.30 -9.08
C VAL A 86 -13.28 20.32 -10.60
N SER A 87 -12.15 19.85 -11.12
CA SER A 87 -11.90 19.72 -12.55
C SER A 87 -12.27 18.34 -13.08
N ALA A 88 -12.12 17.29 -12.27
CA ALA A 88 -12.50 15.94 -12.63
C ALA A 88 -12.90 15.09 -11.41
N VAL A 89 -13.77 14.11 -11.64
CA VAL A 89 -14.13 13.06 -10.68
C VAL A 89 -14.02 11.72 -11.38
N ARG A 90 -13.27 10.79 -10.77
CA ARG A 90 -13.05 9.45 -11.32
C ARG A 90 -13.22 8.41 -10.23
N THR A 91 -14.01 7.36 -10.50
CA THR A 91 -14.19 6.24 -9.57
C THR A 91 -13.50 5.00 -10.12
N LEU A 92 -12.72 4.33 -9.28
CA LEU A 92 -12.01 3.09 -9.56
C LEU A 92 -12.53 1.98 -8.64
N GLY A 93 -12.70 0.79 -9.21
CA GLY A 93 -13.17 -0.41 -8.56
C GLY A 93 -12.05 -1.30 -8.01
N LEU A 94 -12.40 -2.54 -7.69
CA LEU A 94 -11.43 -3.55 -7.27
C LEU A 94 -10.61 -4.05 -8.47
N GLU A 95 -11.28 -4.17 -9.62
CA GLU A 95 -10.79 -4.62 -10.92
C GLU A 95 -9.73 -3.69 -11.55
N ASP A 96 -9.76 -2.40 -11.22
CA ASP A 96 -8.77 -1.43 -11.69
C ASP A 96 -7.42 -1.55 -10.96
N GLY A 97 -7.36 -2.41 -9.92
CA GLY A 97 -6.14 -2.66 -9.16
C GLY A 97 -5.07 -3.40 -9.98
N GLN A 98 -3.88 -2.80 -10.07
CA GLN A 98 -2.73 -3.47 -10.69
C GLN A 98 -1.90 -4.25 -9.67
N LYS A 99 -1.48 -5.46 -10.04
CA LYS A 99 -0.56 -6.27 -9.25
C LYS A 99 0.88 -5.91 -9.64
N ILE A 100 1.57 -5.17 -8.77
CA ILE A 100 2.97 -4.80 -9.00
C ILE A 100 3.86 -5.87 -8.37
N ALA A 101 4.69 -6.51 -9.20
CA ALA A 101 5.71 -7.44 -8.72
C ALA A 101 6.93 -6.66 -8.22
N MET A 102 7.38 -6.96 -7.00
CA MET A 102 8.63 -6.39 -6.49
C MET A 102 9.84 -7.07 -7.13
N GLU A 103 10.84 -6.28 -7.49
CA GLU A 103 12.13 -6.78 -7.96
C GLU A 103 12.86 -7.50 -6.82
N ARG A 104 13.42 -8.67 -7.10
CA ARG A 104 14.10 -9.53 -6.11
C ARG A 104 15.58 -9.26 -6.00
N ARG A 105 16.09 -8.24 -6.70
CA ARG A 105 17.50 -7.86 -6.65
C ARG A 105 17.87 -7.45 -5.23
N GLU A 106 18.79 -8.19 -4.65
CA GLU A 106 19.39 -7.89 -3.37
C GLU A 106 20.74 -7.21 -3.59
N THR A 107 21.06 -6.22 -2.75
CA THR A 107 22.41 -5.64 -2.74
C THR A 107 23.31 -6.56 -1.91
N PRO A 108 24.35 -7.19 -2.48
CA PRO A 108 25.25 -8.06 -1.72
C PRO A 108 25.86 -7.29 -0.54
N THR A 109 25.81 -7.86 0.66
CA THR A 109 26.47 -7.29 1.83
C THR A 109 27.99 -7.44 1.67
N ARG A 110 28.76 -6.41 2.05
CA ARG A 110 30.22 -6.53 2.16
C ARG A 110 30.58 -7.34 3.41
N GLY A 111 31.49 -8.31 3.26
CA GLY A 111 31.94 -9.20 4.34
C GLY A 111 31.80 -10.67 3.96
N ARG A 112 32.33 -11.56 4.80
CA ARG A 112 32.27 -13.01 4.57
C ARG A 112 30.86 -13.55 4.82
N ALA A 113 30.30 -14.27 3.84
CA ALA A 113 29.08 -15.03 4.02
C ALA A 113 29.42 -16.40 4.64
N LEU A 114 29.05 -16.61 5.90
CA LEU A 114 29.27 -17.90 6.57
C LEU A 114 28.28 -18.95 6.05
N THR A 115 28.78 -20.12 5.68
CA THR A 115 27.95 -21.28 5.36
C THR A 115 27.23 -21.80 6.61
N VAL A 116 26.15 -22.58 6.42
CA VAL A 116 25.35 -23.15 7.53
C VAL A 116 26.24 -23.93 8.52
N MET A 117 27.22 -24.68 8.02
CA MET A 117 28.12 -25.47 8.87
C MET A 117 29.07 -24.59 9.69
N GLU A 118 29.59 -23.50 9.10
CA GLU A 118 30.44 -22.55 9.82
C GLU A 118 29.67 -21.79 10.90
N GLN A 119 28.41 -21.43 10.65
CA GLN A 119 27.56 -20.80 11.66
C GLN A 119 27.28 -21.74 12.85
N LEU A 120 27.01 -23.02 12.57
CA LEU A 120 26.78 -24.04 13.62
C LEU A 120 28.06 -24.29 14.45
N LEU A 121 29.19 -24.50 13.78
CA LEU A 121 30.47 -24.78 14.46
C LEU A 121 30.99 -23.54 15.21
N GLY A 122 30.81 -22.33 14.64
CA GLY A 122 31.19 -21.08 15.28
C GLY A 122 30.44 -20.81 16.58
N ASN A 123 29.15 -21.17 16.65
CA ASN A 123 28.32 -21.00 17.85
C ASN A 123 28.60 -22.05 18.94
N VAL A 124 28.99 -23.28 18.55
CA VAL A 124 29.24 -24.39 19.49
C VAL A 124 30.67 -24.37 20.05
N ALA A 125 31.66 -23.97 19.25
CA ALA A 125 33.07 -24.12 19.59
C ALA A 125 33.73 -22.91 20.30
N ARG A 126 32.96 -21.92 20.77
CA ARG A 126 33.50 -20.67 21.40
C ARG A 126 34.67 -20.06 20.59
N GLY A 127 34.40 -19.69 19.33
CA GLY A 127 34.89 -18.41 18.82
C GLY A 127 36.11 -18.34 17.88
N GLN A 128 36.60 -19.41 17.26
CA GLN A 128 37.62 -19.26 16.20
C GLN A 128 37.29 -20.08 14.95
N LEU A 129 36.58 -19.45 14.01
CA LEU A 129 36.56 -19.90 12.63
C LEU A 129 37.92 -19.60 11.98
N PRO A 130 38.45 -20.47 11.11
CA PRO A 130 39.68 -20.18 10.36
C PRO A 130 39.50 -18.87 9.58
N ARG A 131 40.48 -17.97 9.65
CA ARG A 131 40.52 -16.77 8.80
C ARG A 131 40.83 -17.22 7.38
N THR A 132 39.99 -16.85 6.43
CA THR A 132 40.22 -17.05 4.99
C THR A 132 40.54 -15.69 4.37
N ASP A 133 41.30 -15.65 3.29
CA ASP A 133 41.78 -14.39 2.67
C ASP A 133 40.64 -13.47 2.17
N GLU A 134 39.38 -13.94 2.19
CA GLU A 134 38.17 -13.14 1.97
C GLU A 134 37.82 -12.19 3.13
N ASP A 135 38.48 -12.31 4.29
CA ASP A 135 38.24 -11.48 5.49
C ASP A 135 38.95 -10.11 5.43
N VAL A 136 39.58 -9.72 4.29
CA VAL A 136 40.29 -8.44 4.14
C VAL A 136 39.41 -7.37 3.46
N PRO A 137 39.02 -6.29 4.17
CA PRO A 137 38.27 -5.19 3.56
C PRO A 137 39.11 -4.49 2.49
N GLY A 138 38.60 -4.38 1.25
CA GLY A 138 39.19 -3.55 0.20
C GLY A 138 39.66 -4.28 -1.06
N GLN A 139 39.61 -5.61 -1.12
CA GLN A 139 39.86 -6.32 -2.37
C GLN A 139 38.59 -6.42 -3.21
N ARG A 140 38.65 -5.93 -4.46
CA ARG A 140 37.66 -6.26 -5.49
C ARG A 140 37.87 -7.73 -5.85
N ARG A 141 36.80 -8.52 -5.85
CA ARG A 141 36.83 -9.82 -6.54
C ARG A 141 37.23 -9.55 -8.01
N PRO A 142 38.24 -10.25 -8.56
CA PRO A 142 38.21 -10.55 -9.97
C PRO A 142 36.97 -11.43 -10.18
N ASP A 143 36.08 -10.99 -11.07
CA ASP A 143 34.86 -11.67 -11.54
C ASP A 143 33.77 -12.06 -10.49
#